data_AF-A0A3E0PSS9-F1
#
_entry.id   AF-A0A3E0PSS9-F1
#
_cell.length_a   1.000
_cell.length_b   1.000
_cell.length_c   1.000
_cell.angle_alpha   90.00
_cell.angle_beta   90.00
_cell.angle_gamma   90.00
#
_symmetry.space_group_name_H-M   'P 1'
#
loop_
_entity.id
_entity.type
_entity.pdbx_description
1 polymer ?
#
loop_
_entity_poly.entity_id
_entity_poly.type
_entity_poly.pdbx_seq_one_letter_code
_entity_poly.pdbx_strand_id
1 'polypeptide(L)'
;MTESPYLDPLVLGRRLRHHRKKADLTLDDLGERVGKPGPYLSLLENGKKEPKLQLILDLAGALGVELDELIDTRPPTHRDRLEIALLRAQDSSFFESLDLPTIKPSAKLDNETLGHIVGLHEQLQKKSGLGSANSVEIKRANGIVTEWLTSLGGYLQPVEEEAAEALATSGYAGEGPFTSRNLIDLTSRAGFAISPIDDMPSFARSIIDLDNHRIYIAQRNELKTRQARKAILQTLAGFLLDHEQLPDLETFLRQRVETAYFAAAVLVPESAVLPRLDMAKENHDLNVEDVKELFYVSYEMAAWRTANLLTRHFDMTSHLIVSDEAGSVVKGYANDDAPVPRDSFGGMETQKLCR
;
A
#
# COMPACT_ATOMS: atom_id res chain seq x y z
N MET A 1 -10.61 11.56 -19.57
CA MET A 1 -10.90 10.46 -18.63
C MET A 1 -12.27 9.93 -18.96
N THR A 2 -12.35 8.91 -19.80
CA THR A 2 -13.59 8.17 -20.03
C THR A 2 -13.64 7.08 -18.97
N GLU A 3 -14.48 7.28 -17.95
CA GLU A 3 -14.89 6.20 -17.05
C GLU A 3 -15.43 5.04 -17.90
N SER A 4 -14.99 3.82 -17.60
CA SER A 4 -15.45 2.61 -18.29
C SER A 4 -16.98 2.47 -18.13
N PRO A 5 -17.74 2.16 -19.19
CA PRO A 5 -19.21 2.22 -19.22
C PRO A 5 -19.85 0.98 -18.57
N TYR A 6 -19.43 0.63 -17.35
CA TYR A 6 -20.08 -0.44 -16.59
C TYR A 6 -21.31 0.11 -15.88
N LEU A 7 -22.45 -0.52 -16.13
CA LEU A 7 -23.73 -0.20 -15.51
C LEU A 7 -23.65 -0.49 -14.01
N ASP A 8 -23.79 0.54 -13.16
CA ASP A 8 -23.79 0.35 -11.70
C ASP A 8 -25.10 -0.34 -11.25
N PRO A 9 -25.04 -1.57 -10.71
CA PRO A 9 -26.23 -2.34 -10.36
C PRO A 9 -27.06 -1.68 -9.25
N LEU A 10 -26.42 -0.96 -8.33
CA LEU A 10 -27.07 -0.31 -7.22
C LEU A 10 -27.80 0.95 -7.69
N VAL A 11 -27.17 1.76 -8.56
CA VAL A 11 -27.82 2.93 -9.17
C VAL A 11 -29.00 2.48 -10.03
N LEU A 12 -28.80 1.49 -10.91
CA LEU A 12 -29.86 0.90 -11.73
C LEU A 12 -31.04 0.44 -10.87
N GLY A 13 -30.76 -0.28 -9.78
CA GLY A 13 -31.79 -0.75 -8.85
C GLY A 13 -32.59 0.40 -8.23
N ARG A 14 -31.95 1.50 -7.86
CA ARG A 14 -32.65 2.69 -7.34
C ARG A 14 -33.50 3.39 -8.38
N ARG A 15 -33.04 3.46 -9.62
CA ARG A 15 -33.81 4.03 -10.74
C ARG A 15 -35.01 3.15 -11.08
N LEU A 16 -34.82 1.84 -11.11
CA LEU A 16 -35.91 0.87 -11.26
C LEU A 16 -36.99 1.06 -10.19
N ARG A 17 -36.59 1.13 -8.92
CA ARG A 17 -37.50 1.39 -7.80
C ARG A 17 -38.24 2.73 -7.91
N HIS A 18 -37.53 3.77 -8.35
CA HIS A 18 -38.10 5.10 -8.54
C HIS A 18 -39.20 5.10 -9.61
N HIS A 19 -38.91 4.58 -10.80
CA HIS A 19 -39.88 4.55 -11.91
C HIS A 19 -41.04 3.60 -11.62
N ARG A 20 -40.80 2.45 -10.98
CA ARG A 20 -41.88 1.55 -10.54
C ARG A 20 -42.86 2.24 -9.59
N LYS A 21 -42.35 2.97 -8.59
CA LYS A 21 -43.20 3.74 -7.67
C LYS A 21 -43.93 4.88 -8.35
N LYS A 22 -43.29 5.55 -9.32
CA LYS A 22 -43.93 6.61 -10.12
C LYS A 22 -45.07 6.08 -10.99
N ALA A 23 -44.98 4.83 -11.43
CA ALA A 23 -46.02 4.10 -12.15
C ALA A 23 -47.06 3.42 -11.24
N ASP A 24 -46.97 3.60 -9.91
CA ASP A 24 -47.83 3.00 -8.88
C ASP A 24 -47.96 1.46 -8.97
N LEU A 25 -46.87 0.79 -9.35
CA LEU A 25 -46.82 -0.67 -9.48
C LEU A 25 -46.20 -1.32 -8.24
N THR A 26 -46.77 -2.44 -7.79
CA THR A 26 -46.10 -3.32 -6.83
C THR A 26 -44.98 -4.12 -7.50
N LEU A 27 -44.14 -4.78 -6.69
CA LEU A 27 -43.11 -5.68 -7.23
C LEU A 27 -43.73 -6.87 -7.95
N ASP A 28 -44.91 -7.32 -7.52
CA ASP A 28 -45.61 -8.44 -8.14
C ASP A 28 -46.25 -7.98 -9.47
N ASP A 29 -46.85 -6.79 -9.52
CA ASP A 29 -47.41 -6.25 -10.77
C ASP A 29 -46.35 -6.06 -11.85
N LEU A 30 -45.19 -5.49 -11.48
CA LEU A 30 -44.08 -5.35 -12.42
C LEU A 30 -43.52 -6.73 -12.80
N GLY A 31 -43.46 -7.65 -11.85
CA GLY A 31 -43.01 -9.02 -12.04
C GLY A 31 -43.85 -9.78 -13.06
N GLU A 32 -45.17 -9.68 -12.98
CA GLU A 32 -46.11 -10.26 -13.94
C GLU A 32 -45.88 -9.71 -15.35
N ARG A 33 -45.66 -8.40 -15.50
CA ARG A 33 -45.42 -7.76 -16.79
C ARG A 33 -44.14 -8.21 -17.49
N VAL A 34 -43.10 -8.55 -16.73
CA VAL A 34 -41.78 -8.94 -17.27
C VAL A 34 -41.45 -10.42 -17.10
N GLY A 35 -42.41 -11.22 -16.61
CA GLY A 35 -42.23 -12.66 -16.39
C GLY A 35 -41.15 -13.00 -15.35
N LYS A 36 -41.05 -12.22 -14.26
CA LYS A 36 -40.12 -12.44 -13.15
C LYS A 36 -40.84 -12.40 -11.79
N PRO A 37 -40.45 -13.22 -10.81
CA PRO A 37 -41.01 -13.13 -9.47
C PRO A 37 -40.70 -11.80 -8.78
N GLY A 38 -41.63 -11.25 -7.99
CA GLY A 38 -41.42 -10.05 -7.17
C GLY A 38 -40.15 -10.09 -6.30
N PRO A 39 -39.80 -11.21 -5.64
CA PRO A 39 -38.55 -11.34 -4.89
C PRO A 39 -37.30 -11.15 -5.76
N TYR A 40 -37.34 -11.59 -7.02
CA TYR A 40 -36.23 -11.39 -7.96
C TYR A 40 -36.08 -9.91 -8.32
N LEU A 41 -37.19 -9.20 -8.55
CA LEU A 41 -37.15 -7.75 -8.78
C LEU A 41 -36.68 -6.98 -7.54
N SER A 42 -36.99 -7.45 -6.34
CA SER A 42 -36.44 -6.87 -5.11
C SER A 42 -34.91 -6.99 -5.03
N LEU A 43 -34.34 -8.12 -5.48
CA LEU A 43 -32.88 -8.27 -5.55
C LEU A 43 -32.26 -7.31 -6.57
N LEU A 44 -32.92 -7.06 -7.69
CA LEU A 44 -32.49 -6.05 -8.67
C LEU A 44 -32.56 -4.63 -8.08
N GLU A 45 -33.67 -4.25 -7.45
CA GLU A 45 -33.85 -2.91 -6.86
C GLU A 45 -32.82 -2.58 -5.78
N ASN A 46 -32.30 -3.60 -5.09
CA ASN A 46 -31.30 -3.45 -4.05
C ASN A 46 -29.86 -3.65 -4.57
N GLY A 47 -29.65 -3.77 -5.88
CA GLY A 47 -28.32 -3.96 -6.49
C GLY A 47 -27.66 -5.30 -6.17
N LYS A 48 -28.41 -6.27 -5.65
CA LYS A 48 -27.88 -7.60 -5.26
C LYS A 48 -27.76 -8.56 -6.43
N LYS A 49 -28.31 -8.21 -7.59
CA LYS A 49 -28.28 -9.04 -8.79
C LYS A 49 -28.22 -8.17 -10.02
N GLU A 50 -27.36 -8.57 -10.95
CA GLU A 50 -27.23 -7.88 -12.24
C GLU A 50 -28.24 -8.44 -13.25
N PRO A 51 -29.06 -7.58 -13.88
CA PRO A 51 -29.97 -7.99 -14.94
C PRO A 51 -29.24 -8.09 -16.28
N LYS A 52 -29.68 -9.01 -17.14
CA LYS A 52 -29.26 -9.05 -18.55
C LYS A 52 -29.89 -7.90 -19.33
N LEU A 53 -29.23 -7.42 -20.38
CA LEU A 53 -29.71 -6.31 -21.22
C LEU A 53 -31.16 -6.50 -21.68
N GLN A 54 -31.54 -7.71 -22.11
CA GLN A 54 -32.92 -8.00 -22.52
C GLN A 54 -33.95 -7.67 -21.43
N LEU A 55 -33.65 -8.04 -20.18
CA LEU A 55 -34.54 -7.77 -19.06
C LEU A 55 -34.62 -6.26 -18.76
N ILE A 56 -33.54 -5.50 -18.96
CA ILE A 56 -33.56 -4.05 -18.77
C ILE A 56 -34.49 -3.39 -19.79
N LEU A 57 -34.47 -3.85 -21.05
CA LEU A 57 -35.39 -3.40 -22.10
C LEU A 57 -36.85 -3.75 -21.75
N ASP A 58 -37.10 -4.97 -21.29
CA ASP A 58 -38.44 -5.41 -20.89
C ASP A 58 -38.98 -4.58 -19.71
N LEU A 59 -38.11 -4.24 -18.73
CA LEU A 59 -38.45 -3.37 -17.61
C LEU A 59 -38.72 -1.93 -18.05
N ALA A 60 -37.94 -1.38 -18.99
CA ALA A 60 -38.16 -0.05 -19.56
C ALA A 60 -39.55 0.04 -20.22
N GLY A 61 -39.86 -0.95 -21.07
CA GLY A 61 -41.16 -1.05 -21.74
C GLY A 61 -42.32 -1.22 -20.76
N ALA A 62 -42.18 -2.07 -19.73
CA ALA A 62 -43.22 -2.30 -18.72
C ALA A 62 -43.50 -1.07 -17.83
N LEU A 63 -42.50 -0.20 -17.66
CA LEU A 63 -42.57 1.05 -16.89
C LEU A 63 -42.93 2.27 -17.76
N GLY A 64 -42.93 2.13 -19.09
CA GLY A 64 -43.22 3.22 -20.03
C GLY A 64 -42.17 4.32 -20.03
N VAL A 65 -40.90 3.95 -19.83
CA VAL A 65 -39.76 4.87 -19.81
C VAL A 65 -38.75 4.49 -20.87
N GLU A 66 -37.99 5.46 -21.35
CA GLU A 66 -36.90 5.22 -22.28
C GLU A 66 -35.75 4.45 -21.60
N LEU A 67 -34.92 3.76 -22.38
CA LEU A 67 -33.84 2.94 -21.82
C LEU A 67 -32.78 3.78 -21.10
N ASP A 68 -32.46 4.96 -21.63
CA ASP A 68 -31.56 5.94 -21.01
C ASP A 68 -32.06 6.37 -19.63
N GLU A 69 -33.37 6.51 -19.48
CA GLU A 69 -34.07 6.71 -18.22
C GLU A 69 -34.02 5.49 -17.27
N LEU A 70 -33.42 4.36 -17.60
CA LEU A 70 -33.04 3.34 -16.60
C LEU A 70 -31.53 3.21 -16.39
N ILE A 71 -30.72 3.44 -17.43
CA ILE A 71 -29.27 3.25 -17.37
C ILE A 71 -28.45 4.49 -16.99
N ASP A 72 -29.08 5.66 -16.79
CA ASP A 72 -28.39 6.85 -16.25
C ASP A 72 -27.65 6.50 -14.94
N THR A 73 -26.40 6.93 -14.86
CA THR A 73 -25.49 6.67 -13.74
C THR A 73 -25.77 7.57 -12.53
N ARG A 74 -26.68 8.54 -12.65
CA ARG A 74 -27.06 9.45 -11.57
C ARG A 74 -28.20 8.89 -10.71
N PRO A 75 -28.06 8.89 -9.37
CA PRO A 75 -29.15 8.52 -8.48
C PRO A 75 -30.40 9.39 -8.71
N PRO A 76 -31.62 8.83 -8.68
CA PRO A 76 -32.84 9.54 -9.07
C PRO A 76 -33.32 10.58 -8.05
N THR A 77 -32.91 10.45 -6.78
CA THR A 77 -33.26 11.41 -5.73
C THR A 77 -32.06 11.72 -4.83
N HIS A 78 -32.11 12.86 -4.12
CA HIS A 78 -31.12 13.20 -3.10
C HIS A 78 -31.00 12.11 -2.04
N ARG A 79 -32.12 11.52 -1.64
CA ARG A 79 -32.15 10.43 -0.67
C ARG A 79 -31.44 9.20 -1.22
N ASP A 80 -31.73 8.79 -2.46
CA ASP A 80 -31.07 7.63 -3.08
C ASP A 80 -29.56 7.84 -3.18
N ARG A 81 -29.11 9.07 -3.47
CA ARG A 81 -27.69 9.43 -3.45
C ARG A 81 -27.05 9.16 -2.08
N LEU A 82 -27.71 9.57 -1.00
CA LEU A 82 -27.22 9.35 0.36
C LEU A 82 -27.25 7.86 0.75
N GLU A 83 -28.31 7.12 0.40
CA GLU A 83 -28.40 5.69 0.69
C GLU A 83 -27.32 4.89 -0.06
N ILE A 84 -27.03 5.24 -1.32
CA ILE A 84 -25.95 4.66 -2.10
C ILE A 84 -24.59 4.95 -1.46
N ALA A 85 -24.35 6.22 -1.08
CA ALA A 85 -23.10 6.61 -0.44
C ALA A 85 -22.86 5.84 0.88
N LEU A 86 -23.89 5.68 1.71
CA LEU A 86 -23.81 4.90 2.94
C LEU A 86 -23.46 3.44 2.67
N LEU A 87 -24.16 2.79 1.73
CA LEU A 87 -23.92 1.39 1.41
C LEU A 87 -22.50 1.17 0.90
N ARG A 88 -22.00 2.05 0.03
CA ARG A 88 -20.61 1.99 -0.47
C ARG A 88 -19.58 2.24 0.62
N ALA A 89 -19.84 3.19 1.52
CA ALA A 89 -18.93 3.46 2.63
C ALA A 89 -18.75 2.23 3.54
N GLN A 90 -19.85 1.51 3.81
CA GLN A 90 -19.85 0.32 4.66
C GLN A 90 -19.33 -0.96 3.98
N ASP A 91 -19.24 -0.97 2.64
CA ASP A 91 -18.66 -2.07 1.85
C ASP A 91 -17.15 -1.87 1.60
N SER A 92 -16.57 -0.83 2.22
CA SER A 92 -15.15 -0.52 2.08
C SER A 92 -14.29 -1.29 3.09
N SER A 93 -13.08 -1.67 2.68
CA SER A 93 -12.07 -2.28 3.58
C SER A 93 -11.71 -1.39 4.76
N PHE A 94 -11.84 -0.06 4.61
CA PHE A 94 -11.70 0.88 5.71
C PHE A 94 -12.80 0.71 6.76
N PHE A 95 -14.06 0.49 6.36
CA PHE A 95 -15.13 0.26 7.32
C PHE A 95 -14.97 -1.09 8.04
N GLU A 96 -14.52 -2.13 7.33
CA GLU A 96 -14.22 -3.43 7.93
C GLU A 96 -13.17 -3.32 9.06
N SER A 97 -12.17 -2.44 8.92
CA SER A 97 -11.14 -2.26 9.94
C SER A 97 -11.59 -1.49 11.19
N LEU A 98 -12.74 -0.81 11.13
CA LEU A 98 -13.30 -0.07 12.27
C LEU A 98 -14.06 -0.97 13.25
N ASP A 99 -14.35 -2.23 12.88
CA ASP A 99 -15.14 -3.19 13.68
C ASP A 99 -16.48 -2.63 14.16
N LEU A 100 -17.18 -1.91 13.27
CA LEU A 100 -18.47 -1.28 13.55
C LEU A 100 -19.64 -2.07 12.92
N PRO A 101 -20.82 -2.09 13.58
CA PRO A 101 -22.01 -2.67 12.99
C PRO A 101 -22.49 -1.85 11.77
N THR A 102 -23.02 -2.54 10.76
CA THR A 102 -23.58 -1.88 9.56
C THR A 102 -24.96 -1.30 9.82
N ILE A 103 -25.22 -0.13 9.24
CA ILE A 103 -26.51 0.55 9.25
C ILE A 103 -27.20 0.31 7.91
N LYS A 104 -28.41 -0.27 7.95
CA LYS A 104 -29.25 -0.41 6.75
C LYS A 104 -30.04 0.87 6.50
N PRO A 105 -30.01 1.43 5.28
CA PRO A 105 -30.91 2.51 4.92
C PRO A 105 -32.37 2.12 5.15
N SER A 106 -33.11 2.94 5.87
CA SER A 106 -34.53 2.70 6.17
C SER A 106 -35.29 4.01 6.29
N ALA A 107 -36.63 3.94 6.19
CA ALA A 107 -37.51 5.10 6.33
C ALA A 107 -37.40 5.78 7.71
N LYS A 108 -36.87 5.09 8.73
CA LYS A 108 -36.65 5.66 10.07
C LYS A 108 -35.43 6.58 10.15
N LEU A 109 -34.53 6.50 9.17
CA LEU A 109 -33.38 7.39 9.05
C LEU A 109 -33.76 8.52 8.09
N ASP A 110 -33.92 9.72 8.65
CA ASP A 110 -34.18 10.92 7.86
C ASP A 110 -32.93 11.34 7.06
N ASN A 111 -33.11 12.28 6.12
CA ASN A 111 -32.03 12.70 5.23
C ASN A 111 -30.93 13.46 5.98
N GLU A 112 -31.26 14.13 7.08
CA GLU A 112 -30.29 14.88 7.88
C GLU A 112 -29.34 13.92 8.62
N THR A 113 -29.89 12.94 9.33
CA THR A 113 -29.12 11.90 10.01
C THR A 113 -28.30 11.09 9.01
N LEU A 114 -28.92 10.69 7.90
CA LEU A 114 -28.22 9.94 6.85
C LEU A 114 -27.09 10.76 6.22
N GLY A 115 -27.31 12.05 5.97
CA GLY A 115 -26.30 12.99 5.50
C GLY A 115 -25.15 13.16 6.50
N HIS A 116 -25.46 13.23 7.80
CA HIS A 116 -24.46 13.31 8.85
C HIS A 116 -23.59 12.04 8.92
N ILE A 117 -24.20 10.85 8.85
CA ILE A 117 -23.47 9.58 8.85
C ILE A 117 -22.56 9.46 7.63
N VAL A 118 -23.08 9.76 6.43
CA VAL A 118 -22.29 9.75 5.19
C VAL A 118 -21.14 10.75 5.28
N GLY A 119 -21.42 11.98 5.75
CA GLY A 119 -20.39 13.00 5.95
C GLY A 119 -19.33 12.57 6.96
N LEU A 120 -19.70 11.89 8.05
CA LEU A 120 -18.76 11.34 9.02
C LEU A 120 -17.87 10.28 8.38
N HIS A 121 -18.43 9.35 7.60
CA HIS A 121 -17.63 8.37 6.84
C HIS A 121 -16.63 9.06 5.91
N GLU A 122 -17.06 10.06 5.15
CA GLU A 122 -16.17 10.81 4.25
C GLU A 122 -15.06 11.53 5.01
N GLN A 123 -15.37 12.15 6.15
CA GLN A 123 -14.38 12.87 6.97
C GLN A 123 -13.42 11.91 7.67
N LEU A 124 -13.91 10.78 8.18
CA LEU A 124 -13.07 9.74 8.77
C LEU A 124 -12.12 9.16 7.73
N GLN A 125 -12.63 8.90 6.52
CA GLN A 125 -11.84 8.41 5.39
C GLN A 125 -10.76 9.42 4.96
N LYS A 126 -11.09 10.72 4.92
CA LYS A 126 -10.13 11.79 4.65
C LYS A 126 -9.06 11.91 5.74
N LYS A 127 -9.44 11.77 7.01
CA LYS A 127 -8.52 11.90 8.15
C LYS A 127 -7.69 10.66 8.42
N SER A 128 -8.18 9.46 8.07
CA SER A 128 -7.47 8.20 8.27
C SER A 128 -6.34 7.97 7.27
N GLY A 129 -6.15 8.86 6.29
CA GLY A 129 -5.14 8.74 5.25
C GLY A 129 -5.31 7.51 4.34
N LEU A 130 -6.43 6.79 4.46
CA LEU A 130 -6.59 5.42 3.98
C LEU A 130 -7.72 5.23 2.96
N GLY A 131 -8.43 6.27 2.56
CA GLY A 131 -9.46 6.10 1.54
C GLY A 131 -9.47 7.16 0.45
N SER A 132 -9.18 6.66 -0.75
CA SER A 132 -9.43 7.25 -2.07
C SER A 132 -8.75 8.57 -2.43
N ALA A 133 -8.07 9.25 -1.52
CA ALA A 133 -6.96 10.09 -1.94
C ALA A 133 -5.83 9.14 -2.38
N ASN A 134 -5.36 9.24 -3.63
CA ASN A 134 -3.95 9.07 -3.98
C ASN A 134 -3.46 7.84 -4.78
N SER A 135 -4.24 7.04 -5.52
CA SER A 135 -3.58 6.07 -6.46
C SER A 135 -2.65 6.79 -7.45
N VAL A 136 -3.08 7.95 -7.96
CA VAL A 136 -2.27 8.81 -8.84
C VAL A 136 -1.18 9.56 -8.07
N GLU A 137 -1.47 10.10 -6.88
CA GLU A 137 -0.47 10.85 -6.11
C GLU A 137 0.59 9.93 -5.48
N ILE A 138 0.25 8.71 -5.07
CA ILE A 138 1.20 7.66 -4.64
C ILE A 138 2.05 7.22 -5.82
N LYS A 139 1.45 6.97 -7.00
CA LYS A 139 2.23 6.65 -8.21
C LYS A 139 3.17 7.79 -8.59
N ARG A 140 2.70 9.04 -8.51
CA ARG A 140 3.52 10.23 -8.73
C ARG A 140 4.66 10.31 -7.71
N ALA A 141 4.37 10.18 -6.42
CA ALA A 141 5.38 10.24 -5.36
C ALA A 141 6.39 9.09 -5.46
N ASN A 142 5.95 7.86 -5.75
CA ASN A 142 6.83 6.74 -6.06
C ASN A 142 7.71 7.03 -7.28
N GLY A 143 7.14 7.62 -8.35
CA GLY A 143 7.89 8.06 -9.53
C GLY A 143 8.99 9.06 -9.19
N ILE A 144 8.67 10.09 -8.40
CA ILE A 144 9.63 11.10 -7.92
C ILE A 144 10.74 10.45 -7.07
N VAL A 145 10.38 9.60 -6.11
CA VAL A 145 11.36 8.90 -5.26
C VAL A 145 12.23 7.93 -6.07
N THR A 146 11.66 7.28 -7.08
CA THR A 146 12.41 6.41 -8.01
C THR A 146 13.40 7.23 -8.83
N GLU A 147 12.97 8.35 -9.41
CA GLU A 147 13.84 9.25 -10.17
C GLU A 147 14.97 9.82 -9.30
N TRP A 148 14.64 10.24 -8.07
CA TRP A 148 15.63 10.68 -7.08
C TRP A 148 16.67 9.60 -6.79
N LEU A 149 16.24 8.38 -6.45
CA LEU A 149 17.17 7.28 -6.15
C LEU A 149 18.02 6.90 -7.37
N THR A 150 17.43 6.86 -8.58
CA THR A 150 18.15 6.60 -9.83
C THR A 150 19.18 7.69 -10.12
N SER A 151 18.85 8.97 -9.87
CA SER A 151 19.76 10.10 -10.10
C SER A 151 21.02 10.04 -9.22
N LEU A 152 20.93 9.35 -8.08
CA LEU A 152 22.04 9.09 -7.15
C LEU A 152 22.78 7.78 -7.45
N GLY A 153 22.44 7.08 -8.54
CA GLY A 153 23.03 5.77 -8.82
C GLY A 153 22.72 4.74 -7.73
N GLY A 154 21.60 4.91 -7.01
CA GLY A 154 21.22 4.03 -5.90
C GLY A 154 22.05 4.20 -4.63
N TYR A 155 23.01 5.15 -4.59
CA TYR A 155 23.93 5.34 -3.47
C TYR A 155 23.54 6.56 -2.62
N LEU A 156 23.23 6.33 -1.35
CA LEU A 156 22.81 7.39 -0.43
C LEU A 156 23.95 7.74 0.53
N GLN A 157 24.87 8.61 0.07
CA GLN A 157 26.07 8.97 0.83
C GLN A 157 25.79 9.43 2.28
N PRO A 158 24.81 10.32 2.57
CA PRO A 158 24.54 10.73 3.96
C PRO A 158 24.10 9.56 4.84
N VAL A 159 23.40 8.58 4.27
CA VAL A 159 22.93 7.39 5.00
C VAL A 159 24.08 6.40 5.24
N GLU A 160 25.04 6.30 4.31
CA GLU A 160 26.28 5.51 4.51
C GLU A 160 27.14 6.09 5.63
N GLU A 161 27.31 7.41 5.64
CA GLU A 161 28.07 8.12 6.67
C GLU A 161 27.46 7.90 8.06
N GLU A 162 26.14 8.05 8.20
CA GLU A 162 25.42 7.79 9.45
C GLU A 162 25.51 6.31 9.87
N ALA A 163 25.37 5.38 8.93
CA ALA A 163 25.53 3.95 9.21
C ALA A 163 26.95 3.62 9.66
N ALA A 164 27.97 4.19 9.02
CA ALA A 164 29.37 4.01 9.39
C ALA A 164 29.65 4.59 10.79
N GLU A 165 29.09 5.76 11.13
CA GLU A 165 29.20 6.35 12.46
C GLU A 165 28.53 5.48 13.54
N ALA A 166 27.32 4.98 13.29
CA ALA A 166 26.62 4.05 14.17
C ALA A 166 27.37 2.72 14.37
N LEU A 167 28.12 2.27 13.36
CA LEU A 167 28.93 1.06 13.44
C LEU A 167 30.26 1.29 14.16
N ALA A 168 30.97 2.37 13.85
CA ALA A 168 32.21 2.75 14.53
C ALA A 168 31.97 2.91 16.03
N THR A 169 30.83 3.47 16.40
CA THR A 169 30.38 3.56 17.77
C THR A 169 29.90 2.22 18.33
N SER A 170 29.56 1.16 17.60
CA SER A 170 29.17 -0.14 18.21
C SER A 170 30.31 -1.17 18.25
N GLY A 171 31.44 -0.92 17.58
CA GLY A 171 32.60 -1.81 17.54
C GLY A 171 32.43 -3.01 16.59
N TYR A 172 31.44 -2.98 15.70
CA TYR A 172 31.25 -4.00 14.67
C TYR A 172 32.05 -3.66 13.41
N ALA A 173 33.06 -4.47 13.11
CA ALA A 173 33.96 -4.28 11.96
C ALA A 173 33.46 -4.94 10.65
N GLY A 174 32.32 -5.64 10.67
CA GLY A 174 31.77 -6.31 9.47
C GLY A 174 32.45 -7.63 9.09
N GLU A 175 33.18 -8.28 10.01
CA GLU A 175 33.87 -9.56 9.75
C GLU A 175 32.94 -10.80 9.72
N GLY A 176 31.63 -10.62 9.84
CA GLY A 176 30.65 -11.70 9.83
C GLY A 176 29.25 -11.19 10.14
N PRO A 177 28.28 -12.05 10.48
CA PRO A 177 26.89 -11.65 10.69
C PRO A 177 26.70 -10.65 11.84
N PHE A 178 25.88 -9.62 11.61
CA PHE A 178 25.48 -8.66 12.65
C PHE A 178 24.65 -9.37 13.75
N THR A 179 25.20 -9.42 14.96
CA THR A 179 24.64 -10.22 16.06
C THR A 179 23.57 -9.47 16.86
N SER A 180 22.80 -10.19 17.68
CA SER A 180 21.88 -9.55 18.63
C SER A 180 22.60 -8.67 19.65
N ARG A 181 23.85 -9.00 20.00
CA ARG A 181 24.68 -8.18 20.88
C ARG A 181 25.03 -6.86 20.21
N ASN A 182 25.44 -6.88 18.94
CA ASN A 182 25.70 -5.65 18.18
C ASN A 182 24.46 -4.76 18.11
N LEU A 183 23.27 -5.34 17.92
CA LEU A 183 22.02 -4.58 17.92
C LEU A 183 21.75 -3.90 19.27
N ILE A 184 21.89 -4.63 20.38
CA ILE A 184 21.70 -4.10 21.74
C ILE A 184 22.72 -3.00 22.02
N ASP A 185 23.99 -3.21 21.67
CA ASP A 185 25.06 -2.24 21.90
C ASP A 185 24.83 -0.96 21.07
N LEU A 186 24.45 -1.09 19.79
CA LEU A 186 24.15 0.03 18.90
C LEU A 186 22.94 0.83 19.40
N THR A 187 21.82 0.16 19.71
CA THR A 187 20.62 0.83 20.24
C THR A 187 20.85 1.50 21.58
N SER A 188 21.60 0.85 22.49
CA SER A 188 21.93 1.42 23.80
C SER A 188 22.80 2.68 23.68
N ARG A 189 23.75 2.70 22.74
CA ARG A 189 24.59 3.90 22.49
C ARG A 189 23.82 5.03 21.84
N ALA A 190 22.82 4.71 21.02
CA ALA A 190 21.85 5.70 20.53
C ALA A 190 20.86 6.16 21.62
N GLY A 191 20.97 5.63 22.85
CA GLY A 191 20.16 6.05 23.99
C GLY A 191 18.82 5.33 24.11
N PHE A 192 18.66 4.13 23.54
CA PHE A 192 17.41 3.37 23.57
C PHE A 192 17.59 1.95 24.12
N ALA A 193 16.64 1.52 24.95
CA ALA A 193 16.52 0.13 25.37
C ALA A 193 15.50 -0.63 24.51
N ILE A 194 15.82 -1.85 24.07
CA ILE A 194 14.89 -2.70 23.32
C ILE A 194 13.95 -3.43 24.29
N SER A 195 12.63 -3.32 24.08
CA SER A 195 11.61 -3.98 24.88
C SER A 195 10.67 -4.80 23.98
N PRO A 196 10.67 -6.14 24.08
CA PRO A 196 9.67 -6.95 23.39
C PRO A 196 8.28 -6.75 24.01
N ILE A 197 7.22 -6.73 23.19
CA ILE A 197 5.82 -6.66 23.63
C ILE A 197 4.95 -7.67 22.88
N ASP A 198 3.87 -8.11 23.53
CA ASP A 198 2.92 -9.10 22.98
C ASP A 198 1.75 -8.45 22.21
N ASP A 199 1.48 -7.17 22.46
CA ASP A 199 0.34 -6.42 21.94
C ASP A 199 0.77 -5.34 20.94
N MET A 200 1.71 -5.68 20.06
CA MET A 200 2.14 -4.78 18.99
C MET A 200 0.96 -4.46 18.05
N PRO A 201 0.68 -3.18 17.75
CA PRO A 201 -0.35 -2.83 16.77
C PRO A 201 -0.08 -3.45 15.40
N SER A 202 -1.12 -3.95 14.74
CA SER A 202 -0.99 -4.73 13.48
C SER A 202 -0.32 -4.00 12.32
N PHE A 203 -0.31 -2.67 12.33
CA PHE A 203 0.34 -1.82 11.33
C PHE A 203 1.84 -1.59 11.59
N ALA A 204 2.34 -1.95 12.78
CA ALA A 204 3.71 -1.74 13.20
C ALA A 204 4.41 -3.06 13.51
N ARG A 205 5.72 -3.10 13.30
CA ARG A 205 6.58 -4.20 13.75
C ARG A 205 7.54 -3.77 14.84
N SER A 206 7.81 -2.46 14.90
CA SER A 206 8.72 -1.81 15.83
C SER A 206 8.25 -0.36 16.00
N ILE A 207 8.28 0.15 17.24
CA ILE A 207 7.86 1.51 17.60
C ILE A 207 8.93 2.12 18.49
N ILE A 208 9.28 3.38 18.24
CA ILE A 208 10.20 4.14 19.10
C ILE A 208 9.42 5.07 20.02
N ASP A 209 9.78 5.06 21.29
CA ASP A 209 9.28 5.95 22.33
C ASP A 209 10.44 6.85 22.75
N LEU A 210 10.37 8.12 22.30
CA LEU A 210 11.39 9.13 22.53
C LEU A 210 11.38 9.62 23.98
N ASP A 211 10.22 9.66 24.63
CA ASP A 211 10.08 10.18 25.99
C ASP A 211 10.65 9.18 27.02
N ASN A 212 10.41 7.89 26.80
CA ASN A 212 10.87 6.82 27.70
C ASN A 212 12.17 6.15 27.23
N HIS A 213 12.75 6.60 26.11
CA HIS A 213 13.99 6.05 25.56
C HIS A 213 13.93 4.53 25.31
N ARG A 214 12.85 4.08 24.66
CA ARG A 214 12.59 2.65 24.38
C ARG A 214 12.26 2.38 22.92
N ILE A 215 12.68 1.23 22.42
CA ILE A 215 12.22 0.66 21.15
C ILE A 215 11.43 -0.59 21.46
N TYR A 216 10.13 -0.55 21.19
CA TYR A 216 9.22 -1.68 21.31
C TYR A 216 9.29 -2.55 20.06
N ILE A 217 9.38 -3.86 20.23
CA ILE A 217 9.46 -4.84 19.12
C ILE A 217 8.45 -5.96 19.34
N ALA A 218 7.78 -6.40 18.28
CA ALA A 218 6.90 -7.57 18.36
C ALA A 218 7.68 -8.82 18.80
N GLN A 219 7.05 -9.67 19.63
CA GLN A 219 7.69 -10.87 20.18
C GLN A 219 8.17 -11.86 19.10
N ARG A 220 9.13 -12.73 19.47
CA ARG A 220 9.80 -13.67 18.55
C ARG A 220 8.86 -14.69 17.89
N ASN A 221 7.69 -14.94 18.48
CA ASN A 221 6.69 -15.83 17.88
C ASN A 221 6.07 -15.21 16.62
N GLU A 222 6.11 -13.88 16.51
CA GLU A 222 5.60 -13.12 15.37
C GLU A 222 6.70 -12.74 14.37
N LEU A 223 7.94 -12.55 14.84
CA LEU A 223 9.07 -12.15 14.00
C LEU A 223 10.28 -13.10 14.13
N LYS A 224 10.77 -13.57 12.98
CA LYS A 224 12.07 -14.25 12.92
C LYS A 224 13.19 -13.28 13.30
N THR A 225 14.29 -13.78 13.87
CA THR A 225 15.44 -12.96 14.33
C THR A 225 15.92 -11.94 13.28
N ARG A 226 16.01 -12.32 12.00
CA ARG A 226 16.43 -11.39 10.93
C ARG A 226 15.43 -10.24 10.71
N GLN A 227 14.13 -10.55 10.79
CA GLN A 227 13.05 -9.56 10.61
C GLN A 227 13.02 -8.58 11.79
N ALA A 228 13.21 -9.07 13.01
CA ALA A 228 13.31 -8.24 14.20
C ALA A 228 14.50 -7.26 14.13
N ARG A 229 15.70 -7.75 13.74
CA ARG A 229 16.88 -6.89 13.54
C ARG A 229 16.61 -5.78 12.53
N LYS A 230 16.06 -6.14 11.36
CA LYS A 230 15.71 -5.16 10.33
C LYS A 230 14.72 -4.13 10.85
N ALA A 231 13.64 -4.55 11.50
CA ALA A 231 12.61 -3.64 12.01
C ALA A 231 13.18 -2.63 13.02
N ILE A 232 13.99 -3.10 13.99
CA ILE A 232 14.63 -2.23 14.98
C ILE A 232 15.58 -1.23 14.32
N LEU A 233 16.41 -1.68 13.37
CA LEU A 233 17.33 -0.78 12.65
C LEU A 233 16.59 0.26 11.82
N GLN A 234 15.49 -0.09 11.16
CA GLN A 234 14.67 0.87 10.41
C GLN A 234 14.01 1.89 11.32
N THR A 235 13.50 1.46 12.48
CA THR A 235 12.94 2.36 13.49
C THR A 235 13.99 3.31 14.04
N LEU A 236 15.18 2.81 14.36
CA LEU A 236 16.28 3.63 14.85
C LEU A 236 16.79 4.61 13.79
N ALA A 237 16.85 4.19 12.52
CA ALA A 237 17.26 5.04 11.41
C ALA A 237 16.42 6.31 11.32
N GLY A 238 15.10 6.22 11.54
CA GLY A 238 14.24 7.40 11.52
C GLY A 238 14.62 8.44 12.58
N PHE A 239 15.13 8.01 13.73
CA PHE A 239 15.65 8.92 14.74
C PHE A 239 17.03 9.47 14.38
N LEU A 240 17.96 8.61 13.97
CA LEU A 240 19.35 9.00 13.67
C LEU A 240 19.44 9.95 12.46
N LEU A 241 18.60 9.75 11.45
CA LEU A 241 18.55 10.57 10.25
C LEU A 241 17.67 11.83 10.41
N ASP A 242 17.21 12.14 11.63
CA ASP A 242 16.35 13.30 11.94
C ASP A 242 15.10 13.38 11.05
N HIS A 243 14.41 12.25 10.86
CA HIS A 243 13.23 12.19 10.01
C HIS A 243 12.04 12.95 10.63
N GLU A 244 11.35 13.71 9.78
CA GLU A 244 10.09 14.38 10.12
C GLU A 244 9.04 13.37 10.62
N GLN A 245 8.36 13.69 11.73
CA GLN A 245 7.35 12.79 12.33
C GLN A 245 6.02 12.78 11.58
N LEU A 246 5.67 13.91 10.94
CA LEU A 246 4.43 14.09 10.17
C LEU A 246 4.77 14.58 8.75
N PRO A 247 5.49 13.76 7.96
CA PRO A 247 5.91 14.14 6.62
C PRO A 247 4.71 14.13 5.65
N ASP A 248 4.85 14.86 4.55
CA ASP A 248 3.98 14.63 3.38
C ASP A 248 4.28 13.26 2.73
N LEU A 249 3.46 12.87 1.75
CA LEU A 249 3.56 11.55 1.13
C LEU A 249 4.92 11.29 0.44
N GLU A 250 5.47 12.30 -0.24
CA GLU A 250 6.76 12.17 -0.92
C GLU A 250 7.91 12.00 0.09
N THR A 251 7.94 12.87 1.10
CA THR A 251 8.93 12.83 2.17
C THR A 251 8.83 11.53 2.96
N PHE A 252 7.62 11.05 3.24
CA PHE A 252 7.39 9.75 3.87
C PHE A 252 8.01 8.59 3.07
N LEU A 253 7.79 8.58 1.74
CA LEU A 253 8.33 7.52 0.88
C LEU A 253 9.86 7.60 0.77
N ARG A 254 10.43 8.81 0.68
CA ARG A 254 11.88 9.04 0.73
C ARG A 254 12.48 8.50 2.04
N GLN A 255 11.93 8.89 3.18
CA GLN A 255 12.34 8.42 4.50
C GLN A 255 12.24 6.89 4.64
N ARG A 256 11.25 6.25 3.99
CA ARG A 256 11.17 4.78 3.95
C ARG A 256 12.29 4.13 3.16
N VAL A 257 12.75 4.75 2.08
CA VAL A 257 13.93 4.29 1.33
C VAL A 257 15.18 4.48 2.18
N GLU A 258 15.36 5.65 2.79
CA GLU A 258 16.51 5.97 3.64
C GLU A 258 16.64 5.03 4.84
N THR A 259 15.55 4.79 5.58
CA THR A 259 15.57 3.84 6.71
C THR A 259 15.84 2.39 6.28
N ALA A 260 15.34 1.97 5.11
CA ALA A 260 15.63 0.65 4.55
C ALA A 260 17.10 0.51 4.11
N TYR A 261 17.64 1.57 3.50
CA TYR A 261 19.04 1.67 3.11
C TYR A 261 19.94 1.59 4.35
N PHE A 262 19.68 2.41 5.37
CA PHE A 262 20.42 2.41 6.62
C PHE A 262 20.49 1.02 7.26
N ALA A 263 19.35 0.34 7.35
CA ALA A 263 19.31 -1.01 7.89
C ALA A 263 20.17 -2.00 7.07
N ALA A 264 20.20 -1.86 5.74
CA ALA A 264 21.08 -2.67 4.89
C ALA A 264 22.56 -2.31 5.07
N ALA A 265 22.89 -1.02 5.17
CA ALA A 265 24.26 -0.53 5.39
C ALA A 265 24.82 -0.95 6.76
N VAL A 266 24.00 -0.97 7.81
CA VAL A 266 24.40 -1.48 9.13
C VAL A 266 24.63 -3.00 9.11
N LEU A 267 23.74 -3.76 8.46
CA LEU A 267 23.83 -5.22 8.41
C LEU A 267 24.94 -5.70 7.47
N VAL A 268 25.21 -4.96 6.41
CA VAL A 268 26.22 -5.23 5.38
C VAL A 268 27.07 -3.95 5.19
N PRO A 269 28.06 -3.72 6.06
CA PRO A 269 28.86 -2.49 6.03
C PRO A 269 29.60 -2.31 4.72
N GLU A 270 29.61 -1.09 4.20
CA GLU A 270 30.31 -0.72 2.97
C GLU A 270 31.79 -1.15 3.01
N SER A 271 32.50 -0.75 4.08
CA SER A 271 33.91 -1.06 4.29
C SER A 271 34.22 -2.56 4.33
N ALA A 272 33.25 -3.39 4.74
CA ALA A 272 33.42 -4.84 4.85
C ALA A 272 33.07 -5.59 3.56
N VAL A 273 32.14 -5.07 2.76
CA VAL A 273 31.66 -5.71 1.53
C VAL A 273 32.50 -5.29 0.31
N LEU A 274 32.99 -4.05 0.27
CA LEU A 274 33.74 -3.53 -0.89
C LEU A 274 34.97 -4.37 -1.27
N PRO A 275 35.88 -4.76 -0.35
CA PRO A 275 37.05 -5.56 -0.73
C PRO A 275 36.68 -6.91 -1.34
N ARG A 276 35.52 -7.47 -0.95
CA ARG A 276 35.04 -8.75 -1.46
C ARG A 276 34.42 -8.62 -2.84
N LEU A 277 33.63 -7.58 -3.06
CA LEU A 277 33.09 -7.26 -4.38
C LEU A 277 34.20 -6.92 -5.38
N ASP A 278 35.24 -6.21 -4.93
CA ASP A 278 36.40 -5.88 -5.76
C ASP A 278 37.14 -7.15 -6.21
N MET A 279 37.47 -8.04 -5.26
CA MET A 279 38.11 -9.32 -5.56
C MET A 279 37.22 -10.22 -6.44
N ALA A 280 35.90 -10.22 -6.23
CA ALA A 280 34.96 -10.96 -7.07
C ALA A 280 34.85 -10.37 -8.49
N LYS A 281 34.91 -9.04 -8.64
CA LYS A 281 34.94 -8.35 -9.94
C LYS A 281 36.21 -8.70 -10.71
N GLU A 282 37.38 -8.66 -10.07
CA GLU A 282 38.66 -9.06 -10.67
C GLU A 282 38.64 -10.51 -11.18
N ASN A 283 37.96 -11.40 -10.45
CA ASN A 283 37.80 -12.81 -10.82
C ASN A 283 36.63 -13.07 -11.79
N HIS A 284 35.89 -12.03 -12.21
CA HIS A 284 34.67 -12.15 -13.01
C HIS A 284 33.59 -13.07 -12.39
N ASP A 285 33.48 -13.07 -11.06
CA ASP A 285 32.60 -13.95 -10.27
C ASP A 285 31.75 -13.15 -9.27
N LEU A 286 31.16 -12.03 -9.72
CA LEU A 286 30.26 -11.24 -8.88
C LEU A 286 28.97 -12.01 -8.58
N ASN A 287 28.81 -12.44 -7.33
CA ASN A 287 27.67 -13.21 -6.87
C ASN A 287 26.99 -12.59 -5.64
N VAL A 288 25.69 -12.31 -5.76
CA VAL A 288 24.86 -11.79 -4.65
C VAL A 288 24.72 -12.79 -3.51
N GLU A 289 24.76 -14.09 -3.82
CA GLU A 289 24.63 -15.16 -2.82
C GLU A 289 25.76 -15.11 -1.79
N ASP A 290 26.98 -14.74 -2.20
CA ASP A 290 28.14 -14.64 -1.31
C ASP A 290 27.94 -13.54 -0.27
N VAL A 291 27.37 -12.39 -0.67
CA VAL A 291 27.01 -11.30 0.24
C VAL A 291 25.92 -11.76 1.22
N LYS A 292 24.91 -12.48 0.72
CA LYS A 292 23.83 -13.05 1.56
C LYS A 292 24.39 -13.99 2.62
N GLU A 293 25.27 -14.91 2.24
CA GLU A 293 25.80 -15.94 3.12
C GLU A 293 26.75 -15.36 4.16
N LEU A 294 27.67 -14.49 3.73
CA LEU A 294 28.66 -13.85 4.58
C LEU A 294 28.02 -13.04 5.72
N PHE A 295 27.02 -12.22 5.40
CA PHE A 295 26.38 -11.34 6.38
C PHE A 295 25.08 -11.92 6.97
N TYR A 296 24.67 -13.11 6.53
CA TYR A 296 23.46 -13.81 6.98
C TYR A 296 22.18 -12.94 6.84
N VAL A 297 22.03 -12.29 5.69
CA VAL A 297 20.86 -11.46 5.34
C VAL A 297 19.87 -12.20 4.44
N SER A 298 18.82 -11.55 3.94
CA SER A 298 17.98 -12.13 2.88
C SER A 298 18.62 -11.89 1.51
N TYR A 299 18.25 -12.70 0.51
CA TYR A 299 18.70 -12.49 -0.86
C TYR A 299 18.31 -11.09 -1.37
N GLU A 300 17.05 -10.69 -1.14
CA GLU A 300 16.56 -9.34 -1.49
C GLU A 300 17.46 -8.25 -0.91
N MET A 301 17.84 -8.34 0.38
CA MET A 301 18.68 -7.33 1.02
C MET A 301 20.10 -7.33 0.46
N ALA A 302 20.69 -8.51 0.24
CA ALA A 302 22.01 -8.62 -0.38
C ALA A 302 22.01 -8.03 -1.79
N ALA A 303 20.99 -8.32 -2.59
CA ALA A 303 20.82 -7.79 -3.94
C ALA A 303 20.73 -6.26 -3.94
N TRP A 304 19.88 -5.68 -3.08
CA TRP A 304 19.77 -4.23 -2.92
C TRP A 304 21.10 -3.61 -2.49
N ARG A 305 21.77 -4.22 -1.50
CA ARG A 305 23.06 -3.70 -1.02
C ARG A 305 24.11 -3.70 -2.12
N THR A 306 24.23 -4.79 -2.87
CA THR A 306 25.15 -4.88 -4.00
C THR A 306 24.82 -3.81 -5.05
N ALA A 307 23.55 -3.71 -5.47
CA ALA A 307 23.11 -2.70 -6.44
C ALA A 307 23.46 -1.26 -6.02
N ASN A 308 23.23 -0.92 -4.74
CA ASN A 308 23.53 0.40 -4.19
C ASN A 308 25.03 0.78 -4.27
N LEU A 309 25.93 -0.21 -4.30
CA LEU A 309 27.39 0.00 -4.29
C LEU A 309 28.02 -0.11 -5.69
N LEU A 310 27.38 -0.84 -6.61
CA LEU A 310 27.94 -1.12 -7.95
C LEU A 310 28.26 0.15 -8.74
N THR A 311 27.30 1.08 -8.81
CA THR A 311 27.48 2.28 -9.64
C THR A 311 28.53 3.21 -9.04
N ARG A 312 28.49 3.42 -7.71
CA ARG A 312 29.41 4.34 -7.03
C ARG A 312 30.87 3.86 -7.02
N HIS A 313 31.10 2.57 -6.75
CA HIS A 313 32.46 2.05 -6.49
C HIS A 313 33.04 1.26 -7.66
N PHE A 314 32.21 0.73 -8.55
CA PHE A 314 32.66 -0.17 -9.61
C PHE A 314 32.34 0.34 -11.02
N ASP A 315 31.69 1.51 -11.15
CA ASP A 315 31.22 2.07 -12.44
C ASP A 315 30.37 1.06 -13.22
N MET A 316 29.54 0.30 -12.48
CA MET A 316 28.65 -0.71 -13.03
C MET A 316 27.20 -0.28 -12.79
N THR A 317 26.42 -0.23 -13.86
CA THR A 317 24.98 -0.06 -13.78
C THR A 317 24.31 -1.41 -13.52
N SER A 318 23.11 -1.39 -12.94
CA SER A 318 22.34 -2.59 -12.63
C SER A 318 20.83 -2.32 -12.57
N HIS A 319 20.05 -3.39 -12.62
CA HIS A 319 18.65 -3.38 -12.22
C HIS A 319 18.35 -4.50 -11.22
N LEU A 320 17.35 -4.25 -10.38
CA LEU A 320 16.82 -5.19 -9.40
C LEU A 320 15.31 -5.11 -9.44
N ILE A 321 14.66 -6.25 -9.60
CA ILE A 321 13.19 -6.35 -9.64
C ILE A 321 12.73 -7.40 -8.63
N VAL A 322 11.79 -7.00 -7.78
CA VAL A 322 11.06 -7.90 -6.89
C VAL A 322 9.63 -7.99 -7.37
N SER A 323 9.17 -9.18 -7.74
CA SER A 323 7.80 -9.43 -8.19
C SER A 323 7.05 -10.39 -7.27
N ASP A 324 5.72 -10.32 -7.34
CA ASP A 324 4.83 -11.33 -6.73
C ASP A 324 4.61 -12.53 -7.67
N GLU A 325 3.91 -13.55 -7.18
CA GLU A 325 3.56 -14.75 -7.95
C GLU A 325 2.72 -14.44 -9.21
N ALA A 326 2.02 -13.30 -9.21
CA ALA A 326 1.23 -12.83 -10.35
C ALA A 326 2.07 -12.02 -11.35
N GLY A 327 3.39 -11.90 -11.16
CA GLY A 327 4.30 -11.15 -12.02
C GLY A 327 4.13 -9.64 -11.92
N SER A 328 3.46 -9.13 -10.88
CA SER A 328 3.42 -7.70 -10.58
C SER A 328 4.69 -7.28 -9.84
N VAL A 329 5.31 -6.18 -10.28
CA VAL A 329 6.45 -5.58 -9.61
C VAL A 329 5.99 -5.02 -8.26
N VAL A 330 6.61 -5.51 -7.19
CA VAL A 330 6.39 -5.05 -5.81
C VAL A 330 7.38 -3.93 -5.47
N LYS A 331 8.62 -4.04 -5.96
CA LYS A 331 9.69 -3.04 -5.83
C LYS A 331 10.64 -3.18 -7.01
N GLY A 332 11.26 -2.08 -7.42
CA GLY A 332 12.25 -2.11 -8.49
C GLY A 332 13.25 -0.98 -8.41
N TYR A 333 14.41 -1.20 -9.02
CA TYR A 333 15.44 -0.22 -9.29
C TYR A 333 16.09 -0.56 -10.62
N ALA A 334 16.41 0.44 -11.43
CA ALA A 334 17.18 0.26 -12.65
C ALA A 334 17.90 1.56 -13.00
N ASN A 335 19.20 1.44 -13.31
CA ASN A 335 20.00 2.52 -13.88
C ASN A 335 20.87 2.05 -15.08
N ASP A 336 20.53 0.91 -15.67
CA ASP A 336 21.25 0.23 -16.76
C ASP A 336 20.45 0.16 -18.07
N ASP A 337 19.47 1.06 -18.24
CA ASP A 337 18.57 1.10 -19.39
C ASP A 337 17.75 -0.18 -19.63
N ALA A 338 17.65 -1.08 -18.63
CA ALA A 338 16.79 -2.24 -18.71
C ALA A 338 15.32 -1.82 -19.01
N PRO A 339 14.63 -2.49 -19.96
CA PRO A 339 13.28 -2.10 -20.40
C PRO A 339 12.20 -2.55 -19.40
N VAL A 340 12.34 -2.12 -18.14
CA VAL A 340 11.40 -2.42 -17.06
C VAL A 340 10.11 -1.63 -17.28
N PRO A 341 8.93 -2.27 -17.23
CA PRO A 341 7.64 -1.58 -17.32
C PRO A 341 7.50 -0.48 -16.27
N ARG A 342 7.08 0.71 -16.70
CA ARG A 342 6.84 1.89 -15.85
C ARG A 342 5.44 2.44 -16.09
N ASP A 343 4.85 3.05 -15.07
CA ASP A 343 3.61 3.79 -15.21
C ASP A 343 3.83 5.18 -15.84
N SER A 344 2.74 5.94 -16.01
CA SER A 344 2.78 7.30 -16.58
C SER A 344 3.56 8.32 -15.74
N PHE A 345 3.99 7.96 -14.53
CA PHE A 345 4.77 8.79 -13.62
C PHE A 345 6.20 8.25 -13.44
N GLY A 346 6.59 7.20 -14.15
CA GLY A 346 7.94 6.63 -14.11
C GLY A 346 8.15 5.58 -13.00
N GLY A 347 7.14 5.31 -12.17
CA GLY A 347 7.19 4.29 -11.12
C GLY A 347 7.08 2.88 -11.69
N MET A 348 7.77 1.92 -11.06
CA MET A 348 7.78 0.51 -11.49
C MET A 348 6.75 -0.33 -10.73
N GLU A 349 6.32 0.11 -9.55
CA GLU A 349 5.41 -0.64 -8.70
C GLU A 349 4.08 -0.91 -9.41
N THR A 350 3.51 -2.07 -9.12
CA THR A 350 2.24 -2.59 -9.68
C THR A 350 2.28 -2.91 -11.18
N GLN A 351 3.35 -2.56 -11.89
CA GLN A 351 3.49 -2.90 -13.31
C GLN A 351 3.68 -4.40 -13.52
N LYS A 352 3.23 -4.91 -14.66
CA LYS A 352 3.32 -6.34 -14.99
C LYS A 352 4.58 -6.63 -15.79
N LEU A 353 5.39 -7.57 -15.31
CA LEU A 353 6.50 -8.12 -16.08
C LEU A 353 5.98 -9.01 -17.21
N CYS A 354 6.65 -8.99 -18.35
CA CYS A 354 6.40 -9.94 -19.42
C CYS A 354 6.67 -11.35 -18.89
N ARG A 355 5.71 -12.26 -19.09
CA ARG A 355 5.87 -13.69 -18.79
C ARG A 355 6.49 -14.42 -19.96
#